data_AF-A0A7M3YFN0-F1
#
_entry.id   AF-A0A7M3YFN0-F1
#
_cell.length_a   1.000
_cell.length_b   1.000
_cell.length_c   1.000
_cell.angle_alpha   90.00
_cell.angle_beta   90.00
_cell.angle_gamma   90.00
#
_symmetry.space_group_name_H-M   'P 1'
#
loop_
_entity.id
_entity.type
_entity.pdbx_description
1 polymer ?
#
loop_
_entity_poly.entity_id
_entity_poly.type
_entity_poly.pdbx_seq_one_letter_code
_entity_poly.pdbx_strand_id
1 'polypeptide(L)'
;MCWGLDNYGQLGDGGDAVTRNKPTSFVSLSEGETIKQIYAKQARTCVLLYDDSMSCWGFNEDGQSGDNSTNTYKSPSTKVQFPNNQRVKSVGMGVRHTCAILEDGALTCWGADSYGA
;
A
#
# COMPACT_ATOMS: atom_id res chain seq x y z
N MET A 1 12.55 -6.27 3.23
CA MET A 1 12.42 -7.39 4.18
C MET A 1 11.48 -6.96 5.29
N CYS A 2 10.48 -7.78 5.60
CA CYS A 2 9.42 -7.45 6.55
C CYS A 2 9.32 -8.56 7.61
N TRP A 3 8.89 -8.22 8.82
CA TRP A 3 8.58 -9.17 9.89
C TRP A 3 7.60 -8.52 10.87
N GLY A 4 7.04 -9.31 11.78
CA GLY A 4 6.07 -8.91 12.78
C GLY A 4 4.71 -9.56 12.54
N LEU A 5 3.66 -8.84 12.92
CA LEU A 5 2.27 -9.27 12.75
C LEU A 5 1.91 -9.37 11.26
N ASP A 6 1.17 -10.41 10.90
CA ASP A 6 0.82 -10.72 9.50
C ASP A 6 -0.61 -11.26 9.33
N ASN A 7 -1.52 -10.95 10.26
CA ASN A 7 -2.92 -11.40 10.24
C ASN A 7 -3.67 -11.06 8.94
N TYR A 8 -3.25 -10.00 8.24
CA TYR A 8 -3.84 -9.54 7.00
C TYR A 8 -2.88 -9.68 5.81
N GLY A 9 -1.72 -10.33 6.00
CA GLY A 9 -0.69 -10.40 4.97
C GLY A 9 0.08 -9.09 4.77
N GLN A 10 0.08 -8.18 5.76
CA GLN A 10 0.75 -6.89 5.68
C GLN A 10 2.27 -6.97 5.50
N LEU A 11 2.88 -8.15 5.69
CA LEU A 11 4.28 -8.38 5.35
C LEU A 11 4.52 -8.49 3.84
N GLY A 12 3.50 -8.81 3.04
CA GLY A 12 3.57 -8.79 1.57
C GLY A 12 4.33 -9.96 0.94
N ASP A 13 4.54 -11.05 1.68
CA ASP A 13 5.33 -12.20 1.24
C ASP A 13 4.51 -13.33 0.64
N GLY A 14 3.20 -13.14 0.49
CA GLY A 14 2.26 -14.14 -0.02
C GLY A 14 2.07 -15.37 0.88
N GLY A 15 2.65 -15.37 2.08
CA GLY A 15 2.62 -16.51 2.99
C GLY A 15 1.32 -16.63 3.78
N ASP A 16 1.18 -17.77 4.48
CA ASP A 16 0.03 -18.06 5.35
C ASP A 16 0.34 -17.89 6.85
N ALA A 17 1.55 -17.44 7.18
CA ALA A 17 1.91 -17.18 8.56
C ALA A 17 1.14 -15.95 9.07
N VAL A 18 0.63 -16.02 10.30
CA VAL A 18 -0.03 -14.87 10.96
C VAL A 18 0.96 -13.96 11.71
N THR A 19 2.21 -14.41 11.87
CA THR A 19 3.30 -13.65 12.48
C THR A 19 4.65 -14.21 12.05
N ARG A 20 5.64 -13.32 11.87
CA ARG A 20 7.05 -13.65 11.69
C ARG A 20 7.87 -12.92 12.75
N ASN A 21 8.52 -13.66 13.64
CA ASN A 21 9.32 -13.08 14.73
C ASN A 21 10.79 -12.81 14.33
N LYS A 22 11.13 -13.02 13.05
CA LYS A 22 12.46 -12.84 12.49
C LYS A 22 12.36 -12.21 11.10
N PRO A 23 13.36 -11.44 10.67
CA PRO A 23 13.37 -10.77 9.37
C PRO A 23 13.67 -11.79 8.26
N THR A 24 12.66 -12.59 7.89
CA THR A 24 12.79 -13.68 6.91
C THR A 24 11.88 -13.52 5.70
N SER A 25 10.92 -12.59 5.76
CA SER A 25 9.96 -12.37 4.67
C SER A 25 10.49 -11.37 3.65
N PHE A 26 10.41 -11.76 2.39
CA PHE A 26 10.71 -10.92 1.24
C PHE A 26 9.43 -10.64 0.46
N VAL A 27 9.29 -9.38 0.03
CA VAL A 27 8.19 -8.96 -0.84
C VAL A 27 8.67 -9.12 -2.27
N SER A 28 7.90 -9.86 -3.07
CA SER A 28 8.12 -9.99 -4.51
C SER A 28 7.33 -8.91 -5.24
N LEU A 29 8.04 -8.10 -6.02
CA LEU A 29 7.45 -7.13 -6.96
C LEU A 29 7.50 -7.68 -8.38
N SER A 30 6.85 -6.99 -9.31
CA SER A 30 6.99 -7.31 -10.73
C SER A 30 8.43 -7.10 -11.18
N GLU A 31 8.83 -7.81 -12.24
CA GLU A 31 10.19 -7.70 -12.78
C GLU A 31 10.54 -6.24 -13.12
N GLY A 32 11.70 -5.78 -12.64
CA GLY A 32 12.18 -4.41 -12.86
C GLY A 32 11.64 -3.36 -11.89
N GLU A 33 10.66 -3.68 -11.05
CA GLU A 33 10.15 -2.73 -10.06
C GLU A 33 11.12 -2.57 -8.88
N THR A 34 11.34 -1.32 -8.47
CA THR A 34 12.21 -0.99 -7.34
C THR A 34 11.49 -0.02 -6.41
N ILE A 35 11.66 -0.23 -5.10
CA ILE A 35 10.98 0.57 -4.06
C ILE A 35 11.79 1.83 -3.78
N LYS A 36 11.13 2.97 -3.90
CA LYS A 36 11.63 4.29 -3.49
C LYS A 36 11.32 4.58 -2.03
N GLN A 37 10.11 4.23 -1.56
CA GLN A 37 9.69 4.47 -0.18
C GLN A 37 8.66 3.43 0.30
N ILE A 38 8.64 3.16 1.60
CA ILE A 38 7.70 2.25 2.26
C ILE A 38 6.88 3.03 3.27
N TYR A 39 5.60 2.70 3.38
CA TYR A 39 4.67 3.23 4.35
C TYR A 39 3.92 2.07 5.01
N ALA A 40 3.84 2.04 6.34
CA ALA A 40 3.17 0.96 7.06
C ALA A 40 2.29 1.51 8.18
N LYS A 41 1.02 1.10 8.23
CA LYS A 41 0.06 1.55 9.24
C LYS A 41 -1.07 0.53 9.45
N GLN A 42 -1.37 0.21 10.72
CA GLN A 42 -2.54 -0.56 11.18
C GLN A 42 -2.84 -1.90 10.45
N ALA A 43 -1.83 -2.61 9.94
CA ALA A 43 -1.95 -3.82 9.10
C ALA A 43 -2.15 -3.61 7.59
N ARG A 44 -1.71 -2.46 7.07
CA ARG A 44 -1.52 -2.22 5.65
C ARG A 44 -0.12 -1.69 5.40
N THR A 45 0.47 -2.13 4.30
CA THR A 45 1.75 -1.65 3.81
C THR A 45 1.55 -1.13 2.39
N CYS A 46 2.16 0.03 2.10
CA CYS A 46 2.20 0.59 0.76
C CYS A 46 3.64 0.91 0.39
N VAL A 47 3.93 0.87 -0.90
CA VAL A 47 5.21 1.27 -1.46
C VAL A 47 5.01 2.32 -2.53
N LEU A 48 5.90 3.30 -2.54
CA LEU A 48 6.13 4.16 -3.69
C LEU A 48 7.31 3.56 -4.46
N LEU A 49 7.13 3.29 -5.73
CA LEU A 49 8.15 2.78 -6.63
C LEU A 49 8.97 3.92 -7.23
N TYR A 50 10.13 3.63 -7.82
CA TYR A 50 10.96 4.65 -8.48
C TYR A 50 10.34 5.25 -9.75
N ASP A 51 9.35 4.59 -10.35
CA ASP A 51 8.53 5.14 -11.43
C ASP A 51 7.39 6.06 -10.92
N ASP A 52 7.41 6.38 -9.62
CA ASP A 52 6.42 7.17 -8.88
C ASP A 52 4.98 6.62 -8.94
N SER A 53 4.83 5.34 -9.27
CA SER A 53 3.59 4.59 -9.02
C SER A 53 3.58 4.01 -7.60
N MET A 54 2.39 3.70 -7.09
CA MET A 54 2.25 3.09 -5.77
C MET A 54 1.38 1.83 -5.79
N SER A 55 1.72 0.89 -4.92
CA SER A 55 0.96 -0.33 -4.66
C SER A 55 0.85 -0.53 -3.15
N CYS A 56 -0.26 -1.14 -2.73
CA CYS A 56 -0.57 -1.40 -1.33
C CYS A 56 -0.97 -2.87 -1.14
N TRP A 57 -0.89 -3.36 0.09
CA TRP A 57 -1.35 -4.69 0.46
C TRP A 57 -1.60 -4.76 1.97
N GLY A 58 -2.20 -5.86 2.41
CA GLY A 58 -2.73 -6.01 3.75
C GLY A 58 -4.21 -5.64 3.82
N PHE A 59 -4.62 -5.14 4.97
CA PHE A 59 -5.99 -4.78 5.30
C PHE A 59 -6.57 -3.70 4.36
N ASN A 60 -7.73 -3.98 3.75
CA ASN A 60 -8.34 -3.12 2.71
C ASN A 60 -9.89 -3.07 2.76
N GLU A 61 -10.52 -3.32 3.91
CA GLU A 61 -12.00 -3.39 3.99
C GLU A 61 -12.72 -2.09 3.60
N ASP A 62 -12.02 -0.95 3.62
CA ASP A 62 -12.54 0.36 3.28
C ASP A 62 -12.02 0.86 1.92
N GLY A 63 -11.30 0.03 1.16
CA GLY A 63 -10.68 0.42 -0.11
C GLY A 63 -9.43 1.30 0.05
N GLN A 64 -8.84 1.37 1.24
CA GLN A 64 -7.67 2.21 1.56
C GLN A 64 -6.39 1.85 0.80
N SER A 65 -6.34 0.72 0.09
CA SER A 65 -5.26 0.35 -0.83
C SER A 65 -5.34 1.03 -2.19
N GLY A 66 -6.52 1.53 -2.61
CA GLY A 66 -6.68 2.30 -3.85
C GLY A 66 -6.59 1.47 -5.14
N ASP A 67 -6.73 0.15 -5.03
CA ASP A 67 -6.64 -0.82 -6.14
C ASP A 67 -7.99 -1.11 -6.80
N ASN A 68 -8.98 -0.24 -6.58
CA ASN A 68 -10.37 -0.40 -7.02
C ASN A 68 -11.04 -1.69 -6.46
N SER A 69 -10.64 -2.12 -5.27
CA SER A 69 -11.22 -3.25 -4.56
C SER A 69 -11.30 -2.98 -3.06
N THR A 70 -11.98 -3.87 -2.33
CA THR A 70 -11.93 -3.94 -0.86
C THR A 70 -11.28 -5.26 -0.40
N ASN A 71 -10.50 -5.91 -1.27
CA ASN A 71 -9.89 -7.19 -0.99
C ASN A 71 -8.61 -7.02 -0.16
N THR A 72 -8.44 -7.89 0.83
CA THR A 72 -7.18 -8.02 1.57
C THR A 72 -6.19 -8.84 0.75
N TYR A 73 -5.01 -8.29 0.47
CA TYR A 73 -3.95 -8.97 -0.29
C TYR A 73 -2.75 -9.28 0.60
N LYS A 74 -2.21 -10.50 0.50
CA LYS A 74 -0.98 -10.90 1.20
C LYS A 74 0.30 -10.63 0.42
N SER A 75 0.17 -10.03 -0.75
CA SER A 75 1.24 -9.60 -1.66
C SER A 75 0.85 -8.24 -2.25
N PRO A 76 1.78 -7.47 -2.84
CA PRO A 76 1.46 -6.21 -3.49
C PRO A 76 0.24 -6.33 -4.43
N SER A 77 -0.76 -5.47 -4.25
CA SER A 77 -1.95 -5.42 -5.10
C SER A 77 -1.64 -4.74 -6.44
N THR A 78 -2.66 -4.66 -7.30
CA THR A 78 -2.64 -3.77 -8.46
C THR A 78 -2.30 -2.34 -8.03
N LYS A 79 -1.55 -1.63 -8.89
CA LYS A 79 -1.15 -0.23 -8.68
C LYS A 79 -2.38 0.68 -8.59
N VAL A 80 -2.29 1.68 -7.73
CA VAL A 80 -3.29 2.74 -7.64
C VAL A 80 -3.35 3.50 -8.96
N GLN A 81 -4.56 3.70 -9.48
CA GLN A 81 -4.79 4.41 -10.73
C GLN A 81 -5.21 5.85 -10.43
N PHE A 82 -4.44 6.82 -10.93
CA PHE A 82 -4.76 8.25 -10.81
C PHE A 82 -5.28 8.79 -12.14
N PRO A 83 -6.15 9.82 -12.11
CA PRO A 83 -6.60 10.51 -13.33
C PRO A 83 -5.42 10.93 -14.20
N ASN A 84 -5.60 10.84 -15.52
CA ASN A 84 -4.58 11.19 -16.52
C ASN A 84 -3.23 10.46 -16.34
N ASN A 85 -3.23 9.28 -15.69
CA ASN A 85 -2.01 8.54 -15.37
C ASN A 85 -0.99 9.36 -14.57
N GLN A 86 -1.45 10.22 -13.66
CA GLN A 86 -0.55 10.99 -12.82
C GLN A 86 0.28 10.10 -11.87
N ARG A 87 1.41 10.65 -11.45
CA ARG A 87 2.34 10.01 -10.53
C ARG A 87 2.30 10.65 -9.15
N VAL A 88 2.77 9.88 -8.17
CA VAL A 88 2.71 10.23 -6.76
C VAL A 88 3.99 10.92 -6.34
N LYS A 89 3.86 12.14 -5.83
CA LYS A 89 4.95 12.93 -5.27
C LYS A 89 5.16 12.62 -3.79
N SER A 90 4.09 12.44 -3.02
CA SER A 90 4.15 12.06 -1.61
C SER A 90 2.87 11.36 -1.15
N VAL A 91 2.98 10.55 -0.09
CA VAL A 91 1.85 9.79 0.48
C VAL A 91 1.73 10.07 1.98
N GLY A 92 0.50 10.26 2.44
CA GLY A 92 0.11 10.25 3.85
C GLY A 92 -0.87 9.12 4.13
N MET A 93 -0.57 8.28 5.12
CA MET A 93 -1.48 7.19 5.53
C MET A 93 -2.25 7.55 6.79
N GLY A 94 -3.57 7.45 6.71
CA GLY A 94 -4.49 7.34 7.84
C GLY A 94 -4.63 5.91 8.34
N VAL A 95 -5.43 5.75 9.40
CA VAL A 95 -5.79 4.43 9.95
C VAL A 95 -6.57 3.62 8.91
N ARG A 96 -7.63 4.23 8.35
CA ARG A 96 -8.48 3.62 7.30
C ARG A 96 -8.53 4.43 5.99
N HIS A 97 -7.63 5.39 5.79
CA HIS A 97 -7.56 6.16 4.54
C HIS A 97 -6.12 6.34 4.08
N THR A 98 -5.95 6.79 2.84
CA THR A 98 -4.67 7.18 2.25
C THR A 98 -4.88 8.46 1.46
N CYS A 99 -3.93 9.37 1.56
CA CYS A 99 -3.87 10.58 0.75
C CYS A 99 -2.56 10.61 -0.03
N ALA A 100 -2.60 11.18 -1.22
CA ALA A 100 -1.43 11.40 -2.06
C ALA A 100 -1.43 12.82 -2.63
N ILE A 101 -0.24 13.41 -2.73
CA ILE A 101 0.01 14.59 -3.56
C ILE A 101 0.55 14.10 -4.89
N LEU A 102 -0.07 14.53 -5.99
CA LEU A 102 0.32 14.18 -7.35
C LEU A 102 1.37 15.15 -7.89
N GLU A 103 1.98 14.83 -9.03
CA GLU A 103 3.02 15.65 -9.65
C GLU A 103 2.55 17.08 -10.01
N ASP A 104 1.28 17.25 -10.36
CA ASP A 104 0.67 18.57 -10.63
C ASP A 104 0.32 19.36 -9.36
N GLY A 105 0.56 18.77 -8.18
CA GLY A 105 0.24 19.36 -6.89
C GLY A 105 -1.19 19.09 -6.40
N ALA A 106 -2.01 18.36 -7.16
CA ALA A 106 -3.34 17.94 -6.69
C ALA A 106 -3.22 17.01 -5.48
N LEU A 107 -4.10 17.19 -4.50
CA LEU A 107 -4.25 16.30 -3.35
C LEU A 107 -5.48 15.43 -3.56
N THR A 108 -5.32 14.12 -3.38
CA THR A 108 -6.41 13.14 -3.44
C THR A 108 -6.36 12.21 -2.23
N CYS A 109 -7.52 11.85 -1.71
CA CYS A 109 -7.66 10.92 -0.58
C CYS A 109 -8.70 9.85 -0.89
N TRP A 110 -8.50 8.64 -0.38
CA TRP A 110 -9.39 7.50 -0.55
C TRP A 110 -9.38 6.58 0.68
N GLY A 111 -10.39 5.72 0.81
CA GLY A 111 -10.59 4.84 1.96
C GLY A 111 -11.83 5.21 2.78
N ALA A 112 -11.85 4.82 4.06
CA ALA A 112 -12.95 5.15 4.97
C ALA A 112 -13.04 6.65 5.24
N ASP A 113 -14.25 7.18 5.05
CA ASP A 113 -14.60 8.59 5.18
C ASP A 113 -15.13 8.95 6.57
N SER A 114 -14.65 8.30 7.64
CA SER A 114 -15.25 8.49 8.98
C SER A 114 -15.02 9.89 9.58
N TYR A 115 -14.08 10.68 9.04
CA TYR A 115 -13.70 11.99 9.57
C TYR A 115 -13.35 13.07 8.52
N GLY A 116 -13.59 12.81 7.22
CA GLY A 116 -13.50 13.79 6.12
C GLY A 116 -12.09 14.23 5.70
N ALA A 117 -11.90 14.33 4.37
CA ALA A 117 -10.74 14.93 3.71
C ALA A 117 -10.69 16.46 3.88
#